data_AF-A0A895Y6P2-F1
#
_entry.id   AF-A0A895Y6P2-F1
#
_cell.length_a   1.000
_cell.length_b   1.000
_cell.length_c   1.000
_cell.angle_alpha   90.00
_cell.angle_beta   90.00
_cell.angle_gamma   90.00
#
_symmetry.space_group_name_H-M   'P 1'
#
loop_
_entity.id
_entity.type
_entity.pdbx_description
1 polymer ?
#
loop_
_entity_poly.entity_id
_entity_poly.type
_entity_poly.pdbx_seq_one_letter_code
_entity_poly.pdbx_strand_id
1 'polypeptide(L)' 'MPEPLSDPQPADLVHMLINRVGLRESEVAAMSKVEAVERLNRYGIDGT' A
#
# COMPACT_ATOMS: atom_id res chain seq x y z
N MET A 1 8.41 -20.59 -9.98
CA MET A 1 9.20 -19.39 -9.64
C MET A 1 8.26 -18.44 -8.92
N PRO A 2 8.60 -17.86 -7.76
CA PRO A 2 7.84 -16.74 -7.24
C PRO A 2 8.02 -15.59 -8.23
N GLU A 3 6.95 -15.26 -8.92
CA GLU A 3 6.81 -14.03 -9.68
C GLU A 3 7.34 -12.87 -8.84
N PRO A 4 8.31 -12.08 -9.33
CA PRO A 4 8.77 -10.92 -8.59
C PRO A 4 7.53 -10.06 -8.38
N LEU A 5 7.24 -9.75 -7.10
CA LEU A 5 6.22 -8.79 -6.71
C LEU A 5 6.48 -7.54 -7.54
N SER A 6 5.79 -7.45 -8.67
CA SER A 6 5.97 -6.35 -9.62
C SER A 6 5.66 -5.13 -8.82
N ASP A 7 6.63 -4.20 -8.71
CA ASP A 7 6.48 -2.95 -7.99
C ASP A 7 5.05 -2.46 -8.18
N PRO A 8 4.20 -2.51 -7.13
CA PRO A 8 2.78 -2.34 -7.31
C PRO A 8 2.59 -1.01 -8.00
N GLN A 9 1.91 -1.06 -9.15
CA GLN A 9 1.63 0.14 -9.92
C GLN A 9 0.96 1.13 -8.95
N PRO A 10 1.25 2.44 -8.99
CA PRO A 10 0.76 3.37 -7.98
C PRO A 10 -0.76 3.30 -7.76
N ALA A 11 -1.53 2.92 -8.79
CA ALA A 11 -2.96 2.63 -8.68
C ALA A 11 -3.28 1.44 -7.75
N ASP A 12 -2.53 0.34 -7.85
CA ASP A 12 -2.69 -0.85 -7.01
C ASP A 12 -2.29 -0.56 -5.55
N LEU A 13 -1.22 0.22 -5.36
CA LEU A 13 -0.80 0.68 -4.04
C LEU A 13 -1.89 1.51 -3.35
N VAL A 14 -2.49 2.46 -4.08
CA VAL A 14 -3.62 3.27 -3.60
C VAL A 14 -4.81 2.38 -3.26
N HIS A 15 -5.13 1.43 -4.13
CA HIS A 15 -6.23 0.50 -3.92
C HIS A 15 -6.03 -0.35 -2.67
N MET A 16 -4.82 -0.85 -2.42
CA MET A 16 -4.49 -1.58 -1.19
C MET A 16 -4.54 -0.70 0.06
N LEU A 17 -4.08 0.55 0.00
CA LEU A 17 -4.15 1.46 1.15
C LEU A 17 -5.59 1.78 1.53
N ILE A 18 -6.47 1.91 0.54
CA ILE A 18 -7.88 2.18 0.79
C ILE A 18 -8.60 0.93 1.29
N ASN A 19 -8.45 -0.19 0.59
CA ASN A 19 -9.22 -1.42 0.89
C ASN A 19 -8.64 -2.24 2.05
N ARG A 20 -7.31 -2.29 2.20
CA ARG A 20 -6.64 -3.13 3.20
C ARG A 20 -6.30 -2.36 4.46
N VAL A 21 -5.83 -1.12 4.32
CA VAL A 21 -5.46 -0.25 5.47
C VAL A 21 -6.64 0.62 5.92
N GLY A 22 -7.67 0.80 5.08
CA GLY A 22 -8.86 1.60 5.41
C GLY A 22 -8.63 3.11 5.28
N LEU A 23 -7.61 3.53 4.54
CA LEU A 23 -7.30 4.95 4.32
C LEU A 23 -8.24 5.58 3.31
N ARG A 24 -8.48 6.89 3.45
CA ARG A 24 -9.24 7.65 2.45
C ARG A 24 -8.33 8.05 1.30
N GLU A 25 -8.89 8.18 0.10
CA GLU A 25 -8.17 8.68 -1.08
C GLU A 25 -7.44 9.99 -0.81
N SER A 26 -8.05 10.90 -0.05
CA SER A 26 -7.43 12.19 0.33
C SER A 26 -6.17 12.01 1.19
N GLU A 27 -6.16 11.04 2.10
CA GLU A 27 -5.01 10.71 2.93
C GLU A 27 -3.91 10.06 2.08
N VAL A 28 -4.30 9.18 1.15
CA VAL A 28 -3.38 8.53 0.21
C VAL A 28 -2.78 9.53 -0.80
N ALA A 29 -3.54 10.54 -1.21
CA ALA A 29 -3.07 11.60 -2.10
C ALA A 29 -2.13 12.58 -1.39
N ALA A 30 -2.30 12.78 -0.09
CA ALA A 30 -1.43 13.62 0.73
C ALA A 30 -0.11 12.91 1.11
N MET A 31 -0.08 11.58 1.14
CA MET A 31 1.12 10.81 1.46
C MET A 31 2.01 10.56 0.24
N SER A 32 3.33 10.52 0.47
CA SER A 32 4.28 10.14 -0.57
C SER A 32 4.30 8.62 -0.78
N LYS A 33 4.70 8.18 -1.99
CA LYS A 33 4.87 6.75 -2.33
C LYS A 33 5.68 5.98 -1.28
N VAL A 34 6.73 6.57 -0.73
CA VAL A 34 7.56 5.95 0.32
C VAL A 34 6.75 5.70 1.59
N GLU A 35 6.02 6.71 2.06
CA GLU A 35 5.20 6.62 3.27
C GLU A 35 4.05 5.62 3.10
N ALA A 36 3.44 5.62 1.90
CA ALA A 36 2.43 4.67 1.48
C ALA A 36 2.94 3.21 1.54
N VAL A 37 4.13 2.93 0.99
CA VAL A 37 4.76 1.60 1.03
C VAL A 37 5.12 1.20 2.46
N GLU A 38 5.68 2.10 3.25
CA GLU A 38 6.03 1.84 4.66
C GLU A 38 4.79 1.47 5.49
N ARG A 39 3.67 2.16 5.26
CA ARG A 39 2.42 1.95 5.97
C ARG A 39 1.74 0.66 5.56
N LEU A 40 1.75 0.36 4.26
CA LEU A 40 1.27 -0.93 3.74
C LEU A 40 2.11 -2.08 4.27
N ASN A 41 3.45 -1.95 4.31
CA ASN A 41 4.33 -2.95 4.91
C ASN A 41 3.97 -3.14 6.39
N ARG A 42 3.84 -2.08 7.17
CA ARG A 42 3.44 -2.14 8.58
C ARG A 42 2.12 -2.88 8.80
N TYR A 43 1.14 -2.67 7.94
CA TYR A 43 -0.14 -3.38 7.98
C TYR A 43 -0.05 -4.84 7.49
N GLY A 44 0.94 -5.14 6.64
CA GLY A 44 1.19 -6.47 6.10
C GLY A 44 1.89 -7.42 7.07
N ILE A 45 2.68 -6.90 8.02
CA ILE A 45 3.38 -7.71 9.04
C ILE A 45 2.51 -8.08 10.25
N ASP A 46 1.37 -7.41 10.47
CA ASP A 46 0.47 -7.65 11.61
C ASP A 46 -0.56 -8.77 11.36
N GLY A 47 -0.47 -9.46 10.22
CA GLY A 47 -1.40 -10.51 9.80
C GLY A 47 -0.87 -11.94 9.96
N THR A 48 -0.08 -12.24 10.99
CA THR A 48 0.35 -13.62 11.36
C THR A 48 -0.14 -14.00 12.74
#